data_AF-A0A091F7W1-F1
#
_entry.id   AF-A0A091F7W1-F1
#
_cell.length_a   1.000
_cell.length_b   1.000
_cell.length_c   1.000
_cell.angle_alpha   90.00
_cell.angle_beta   90.00
_cell.angle_gamma   90.00
#
_symmetry.space_group_name_H-M   'P 1'
#
loop_
_entity.id
_entity.type
_entity.pdbx_description
1 polymer ?
#
loop_
_entity_poly.entity_id
_entity_poly.type
_entity_poly.pdbx_seq_one_letter_code
_entity_poly.pdbx_strand_id
1 'polypeptide(L)'
;MTANSIRMFFTGSVISILLCVIVRTSLWWQNKKRSPEITLWLVNYILQLIALLFITFRGIIPDLFSIVLANLFIIGGTVILYVGLGRYAGRESRQLHNYVMLAVFTLAYLYFTYVDPDNVVQVAEKVLQVVSQPIIFEGQKAVVSTSIGIALFPDHSEDMDKLIKLADEAMYKVKNSGKNGFRFVNIMTE
;
A
#
# COMPACT_ATOMS: atom_id res chain seq x y z
N MET A 1 -8.01 12.44 4.41
CA MET A 1 -6.83 12.11 5.24
C MET A 1 -5.70 13.00 4.74
N THR A 2 -5.31 14.01 5.51
CA THR A 2 -4.35 15.04 5.03
C THR A 2 -2.93 14.49 5.03
N ALA A 3 -2.02 15.03 4.22
CA ALA A 3 -0.59 14.64 4.21
C ALA A 3 0.02 14.64 5.63
N ASN A 4 -0.45 15.54 6.50
CA ASN A 4 -0.06 15.61 7.91
C ASN A 4 -0.52 14.38 8.72
N SER A 5 -1.71 13.85 8.47
CA SER A 5 -2.19 12.62 9.12
C SER A 5 -1.34 11.40 8.76
N ILE A 6 -0.90 11.31 7.50
CA ILE A 6 -0.03 10.23 7.01
C ILE A 6 1.36 10.37 7.65
N ARG A 7 1.97 11.55 7.61
CA ARG A 7 3.28 11.81 8.24
C ARG A 7 3.27 11.55 9.75
N MET A 8 2.18 11.92 10.44
CA MET A 8 2.01 11.67 11.88
C MET A 8 1.89 10.17 12.20
N PHE A 9 1.18 9.41 11.36
CA PHE A 9 1.10 7.95 11.50
C PHE A 9 2.46 7.27 11.32
N PHE A 10 3.23 7.68 10.30
CA PHE A 10 4.57 7.15 10.06
C PHE A 10 5.55 7.50 11.18
N THR A 11 5.58 8.77 11.62
CA THR A 11 6.46 9.20 12.72
C THR A 11 6.13 8.49 14.04
N GLY A 12 4.85 8.34 14.38
CA GLY A 12 4.43 7.57 15.56
C GLY A 12 4.84 6.09 15.47
N SER A 13 4.72 5.49 14.28
CA SER A 13 5.13 4.10 14.04
C SER A 13 6.66 3.92 14.16
N VAL A 14 7.46 4.86 13.65
CA VAL A 14 8.93 4.83 13.77
C VAL A 14 9.36 4.87 15.24
N ILE A 15 8.77 5.78 16.04
CA ILE A 15 9.11 5.93 17.47
C ILE A 15 8.77 4.63 18.23
N SER A 16 7.60 4.05 17.97
CA SER A 16 7.16 2.81 18.61
C SER A 16 8.10 1.64 18.28
N ILE A 17 8.51 1.47 17.02
CA ILE A 17 9.42 0.40 16.61
C ILE A 17 10.83 0.61 17.19
N LEU A 18 11.34 1.84 17.20
CA LEU A 18 12.65 2.14 17.80
C LEU A 18 12.67 1.80 19.29
N LEU A 19 11.62 2.18 20.03
CA LEU A 19 11.48 1.83 21.44
C LEU A 19 11.42 0.31 21.64
N CYS A 20 10.67 -0.42 20.79
CA CYS A 20 10.61 -1.88 20.83
C CYS A 20 11.98 -2.53 20.55
N VAL A 21 12.76 -2.00 19.60
CA VAL A 21 14.11 -2.49 19.29
C VAL A 21 15.04 -2.27 20.47
N ILE A 22 15.01 -1.10 21.10
CA ILE A 22 15.85 -0.78 22.27
C ILE A 22 15.53 -1.71 23.44
N VAL A 23 14.25 -1.85 23.79
CA VAL A 23 13.81 -2.74 24.88
C VAL A 23 14.22 -4.19 24.62
N ARG A 24 14.06 -4.68 23.39
CA ARG A 24 14.41 -6.07 23.04
C ARG A 24 15.91 -6.30 22.93
N THR A 25 16.69 -5.30 22.52
CA THR A 25 18.16 -5.37 22.54
C THR A 25 18.67 -5.42 23.98
N SER A 26 18.07 -4.65 24.88
CA SER A 26 18.36 -4.72 26.32
C SER A 26 18.03 -6.09 26.91
N LEU A 27 16.84 -6.64 26.60
CA LEU A 27 16.43 -7.98 27.04
C LEU A 27 17.32 -9.08 26.46
N TRP A 28 17.72 -8.96 25.19
CA TRP A 28 18.65 -9.87 24.54
C TRP A 28 20.00 -9.83 25.24
N TRP A 29 20.55 -8.64 25.51
CA TRP A 29 21.83 -8.51 26.20
C TRP A 29 21.82 -9.20 27.57
N GLN A 30 20.72 -9.06 28.32
CA GLN A 30 20.56 -9.66 29.64
C GLN A 30 20.37 -11.19 29.59
N ASN A 31 19.78 -11.72 28.53
CA ASN A 31 19.34 -13.12 28.48
C ASN A 31 19.95 -13.96 27.33
N LYS A 32 20.91 -13.44 26.55
CA LYS A 32 21.43 -14.15 25.35
C LYS A 32 22.01 -15.53 25.61
N LYS A 33 22.50 -15.77 26.83
CA LYS A 33 23.04 -17.09 27.25
C LYS A 33 21.96 -18.05 27.76
N ARG A 34 20.79 -17.54 28.16
CA ARG A 34 19.72 -18.31 28.81
C ARG A 34 18.60 -18.69 27.85
N SER A 35 18.30 -17.85 26.86
CA SER A 35 17.20 -18.06 25.91
C SER A 35 17.60 -17.58 24.51
N PRO A 36 18.14 -18.47 23.65
CA PRO A 36 18.53 -18.11 22.28
C PRO A 36 17.35 -17.63 21.42
N GLU A 37 16.11 -17.95 21.81
CA GLU A 37 14.85 -17.59 21.12
C GLU A 37 14.61 -16.07 21.08
N ILE A 38 15.14 -15.34 22.07
CA ILE A 38 15.06 -13.86 22.11
C ILE A 38 15.78 -13.24 20.90
N THR A 39 16.80 -13.92 20.36
CA THR A 39 17.50 -13.49 19.14
C THR A 39 16.57 -13.52 17.92
N LEU A 40 15.73 -14.55 17.79
CA LEU A 40 14.74 -14.64 16.70
C LEU A 40 13.74 -13.49 16.79
N TRP A 41 13.32 -13.15 18.01
CA TRP A 41 12.44 -12.01 18.22
C TRP A 41 13.12 -10.69 17.87
N LEU A 42 14.39 -10.51 18.20
CA LEU A 42 15.14 -9.30 17.83
C LEU A 42 15.25 -9.16 16.30
N VAL A 43 15.53 -10.26 15.59
CA VAL A 43 15.60 -10.28 14.12
C VAL A 43 14.27 -9.84 13.50
N ASN A 44 13.12 -10.30 14.00
CA ASN A 44 11.81 -9.81 13.53
C ASN A 44 11.69 -8.28 13.63
N TYR A 45 12.05 -7.70 14.77
CA TYR A 45 11.89 -6.25 14.97
C TYR A 45 12.85 -5.42 14.12
N ILE A 46 14.04 -5.94 13.85
CA ILE A 46 14.97 -5.32 12.89
C ILE A 46 14.38 -5.35 11.48
N LEU A 47 13.82 -6.49 11.06
CA LEU A 47 13.17 -6.60 9.75
C LEU A 47 11.97 -5.65 9.62
N GLN A 48 11.15 -5.51 10.67
CA GLN A 48 10.04 -4.54 10.68
C GLN A 48 10.52 -3.09 10.61
N LEU A 49 11.63 -2.75 11.27
CA LEU A 49 12.23 -1.42 11.18
C LEU A 49 12.73 -1.10 9.76
N ILE A 50 13.41 -2.06 9.12
CA ILE A 50 13.87 -1.92 7.73
C ILE A 50 12.68 -1.78 6.78
N ALA A 51 11.62 -2.58 6.96
CA ALA A 51 10.41 -2.47 6.18
C ALA A 51 9.75 -1.08 6.29
N LEU A 52 9.67 -0.54 7.51
CA LEU A 52 9.09 0.79 7.72
C LEU A 52 9.91 1.89 7.05
N LEU A 53 11.24 1.78 7.06
CA LEU A 53 12.10 2.71 6.32
C LEU A 53 11.81 2.66 4.82
N PHE A 54 11.71 1.47 4.23
CA PHE A 54 11.36 1.30 2.81
C PHE A 54 10.02 1.91 2.45
N ILE A 55 8.99 1.73 3.28
CA ILE A 55 7.67 2.35 3.04
C ILE A 55 7.75 3.88 3.18
N THR A 56 8.53 4.39 4.14
CA THR A 56 8.69 5.83 4.37
C THR A 56 9.40 6.52 3.21
N PHE A 57 10.34 5.84 2.55
CA PHE A 57 11.04 6.33 1.36
C PHE A 57 10.31 6.06 0.04
N ARG A 58 9.01 5.71 0.10
CA ARG A 58 8.18 5.54 -1.11
C ARG A 58 8.19 6.82 -1.95
N GLY A 59 8.39 6.66 -3.26
CA GLY A 59 8.56 7.76 -4.22
C GLY A 59 10.01 8.19 -4.44
N ILE A 60 10.96 7.77 -3.57
CA ILE A 60 12.41 7.97 -3.77
C ILE A 60 13.06 6.66 -4.25
N ILE A 61 12.69 5.54 -3.64
CA ILE A 61 13.18 4.20 -4.02
C ILE A 61 12.16 3.48 -4.90
N PRO A 62 12.60 2.55 -5.79
CA PRO A 62 11.69 1.82 -6.67
C PRO A 62 10.59 1.08 -5.90
N ASP A 63 9.39 0.99 -6.49
CA ASP A 63 8.21 0.36 -5.88
C ASP A 63 8.44 -1.11 -5.47
N LEU A 64 9.32 -1.81 -6.19
CA LEU A 64 9.77 -3.15 -5.80
C LEU A 64 10.34 -3.17 -4.38
N PHE A 65 11.18 -2.20 -4.03
CA PHE A 65 11.83 -2.14 -2.72
C PHE A 65 10.91 -1.53 -1.66
N SER A 66 10.25 -0.41 -1.97
CA SER A 66 9.38 0.29 -1.00
C SER A 66 8.14 -0.52 -0.63
N ILE A 67 7.67 -1.39 -1.51
CA ILE A 67 6.41 -2.10 -1.33
C ILE A 67 6.61 -3.61 -1.24
N VAL A 68 7.17 -4.25 -2.27
CA VAL A 68 7.24 -5.72 -2.31
C VAL A 68 8.20 -6.25 -1.23
N LEU A 69 9.42 -5.70 -1.18
CA LEU A 69 10.44 -6.14 -0.23
C LEU A 69 10.08 -5.75 1.22
N ALA A 70 9.46 -4.58 1.42
CA ALA A 70 8.97 -4.17 2.73
C ALA A 70 7.92 -5.14 3.30
N ASN A 71 6.93 -5.53 2.48
CA ASN A 71 5.92 -6.50 2.89
C ASN A 71 6.51 -7.89 3.17
N LEU A 72 7.51 -8.31 2.38
CA LEU A 72 8.23 -9.57 2.62
C LEU A 72 8.94 -9.57 3.99
N PHE A 73 9.55 -8.45 4.39
CA PHE A 73 10.18 -8.30 5.69
C PHE A 73 9.18 -8.30 6.85
N ILE A 74 8.02 -7.67 6.70
CA ILE A 74 6.96 -7.66 7.73
C ILE A 74 6.45 -9.08 7.99
N ILE A 75 6.08 -9.80 6.91
CA ILE A 75 5.49 -11.13 7.04
C ILE A 75 6.55 -12.15 7.43
N GLY A 76 7.73 -12.09 6.80
CA GLY A 76 8.87 -12.95 7.15
C GLY A 76 9.32 -12.77 8.60
N GLY A 77 9.39 -11.52 9.08
CA GLY A 77 9.64 -11.22 10.49
C GLY A 77 8.58 -11.85 11.40
N THR A 78 7.31 -11.71 11.06
CA THR A 78 6.20 -12.27 11.86
C THR A 78 6.29 -13.80 11.97
N VAL A 79 6.68 -14.49 10.90
CA VAL A 79 6.93 -15.94 10.93
C VAL A 79 8.11 -16.29 11.85
N ILE A 80 9.20 -15.52 11.81
CA ILE A 80 10.36 -15.70 12.71
C ILE A 80 9.96 -15.50 14.17
N LEU A 81 9.14 -14.47 14.46
CA LEU A 81 8.59 -14.22 15.78
C LEU A 81 7.76 -15.42 16.27
N TYR A 82 6.89 -15.95 15.42
CA TYR A 82 6.04 -17.10 15.75
C TYR A 82 6.85 -18.38 16.00
N VAL A 83 7.88 -18.64 15.19
CA VAL A 83 8.84 -19.74 15.43
C VAL A 83 9.56 -19.55 16.76
N GLY A 84 10.04 -18.33 17.06
CA GLY A 84 10.68 -18.04 18.34
C GLY A 84 9.75 -18.25 19.54
N LEU A 85 8.47 -17.87 19.42
CA LEU A 85 7.45 -18.12 20.44
C LEU A 85 7.19 -19.63 20.64
N GLY A 86 7.08 -20.40 19.54
CA GLY A 86 6.88 -21.85 19.61
C GLY A 86 8.05 -22.57 20.29
N ARG A 87 9.29 -22.17 19.98
CA ARG A 87 10.50 -22.68 20.64
C ARG A 87 10.55 -22.34 22.13
N TYR A 88 10.24 -21.09 22.47
CA TYR A 88 10.21 -20.64 23.86
C TYR A 88 9.13 -21.37 24.69
N ALA A 89 7.96 -21.62 24.08
CA ALA A 89 6.85 -22.34 24.71
C ALA A 89 7.02 -23.87 24.71
N GLY A 90 8.10 -24.42 24.14
CA GLY A 90 8.31 -25.86 24.00
C GLY A 90 7.28 -26.55 23.08
N ARG A 91 6.57 -25.79 22.25
CA ARG A 91 5.54 -26.28 21.31
C ARG A 91 5.99 -25.98 19.89
N GLU A 92 6.87 -26.82 19.36
CA GLU A 92 7.26 -26.74 17.96
C GLU A 92 6.12 -27.25 17.07
N SER A 93 5.43 -26.34 16.40
CA SER A 93 4.43 -26.66 15.37
C SER A 93 5.03 -26.54 13.98
N ARG A 94 4.63 -27.42 13.07
CA ARG A 94 5.09 -27.43 11.67
C ARG A 94 4.51 -26.23 10.93
N GLN A 95 5.35 -25.21 10.69
CA GLN A 95 4.93 -23.90 10.16
C GLN A 95 4.73 -23.85 8.63
N LEU A 96 4.61 -25.01 7.97
CA LEU A 96 4.57 -25.09 6.50
C LEU A 96 3.45 -24.22 5.91
N HIS A 97 2.28 -24.21 6.54
CA HIS A 97 1.14 -23.42 6.11
C HIS A 97 1.43 -21.91 6.06
N ASN A 98 2.16 -21.40 7.06
CA ASN A 98 2.54 -19.97 7.12
C ASN A 98 3.55 -19.60 6.02
N TYR A 99 4.49 -20.49 5.69
CA TYR A 99 5.41 -20.27 4.58
C TYR A 99 4.71 -20.33 3.22
N VAL A 100 3.74 -21.23 3.05
CA VAL A 100 2.93 -21.31 1.82
C VAL A 100 2.05 -20.06 1.67
N MET A 101 1.40 -19.61 2.74
CA MET A 101 0.64 -18.36 2.72
C MET A 101 1.52 -17.15 2.38
N LEU A 102 2.74 -17.08 2.91
CA LEU A 102 3.71 -16.04 2.56
C LEU A 102 4.06 -16.08 1.06
N ALA A 103 4.34 -17.28 0.51
CA ALA A 103 4.66 -17.42 -0.91
C ALA A 103 3.47 -17.00 -1.80
N VAL A 104 2.26 -17.42 -1.45
CA VAL A 104 1.02 -17.01 -2.16
C VAL A 104 0.84 -15.50 -2.09
N PHE A 105 1.02 -14.90 -0.92
CA PHE A 105 0.92 -13.46 -0.75
C PHE A 105 1.96 -12.72 -1.60
N THR A 106 3.23 -13.15 -1.60
CA THR A 106 4.29 -12.55 -2.42
C THR A 106 3.98 -12.67 -3.91
N LEU A 107 3.50 -13.82 -4.39
CA LEU A 107 3.14 -14.01 -5.79
C LEU A 107 1.96 -13.15 -6.20
N ALA A 108 0.91 -13.07 -5.37
CA ALA A 108 -0.22 -12.19 -5.61
C ALA A 108 0.24 -10.73 -5.68
N TYR A 109 1.11 -10.30 -4.77
CA TYR A 109 1.63 -8.94 -4.76
C TYR A 109 2.45 -8.61 -6.01
N LEU A 110 3.32 -9.53 -6.43
CA LEU A 110 4.08 -9.39 -7.68
C LEU A 110 3.16 -9.32 -8.90
N TYR A 111 2.10 -10.13 -8.93
CA TYR A 111 1.10 -10.09 -9.99
C TYR A 111 0.39 -8.74 -10.07
N PHE A 112 -0.14 -8.22 -8.97
CA PHE A 112 -0.81 -6.92 -8.96
C PHE A 112 0.15 -5.75 -9.19
N THR A 113 1.44 -5.90 -8.86
CA THR A 113 2.43 -4.84 -9.09
C THR A 113 2.90 -4.79 -10.54
N TYR A 114 3.09 -5.94 -11.19
CA TYR A 114 3.76 -6.02 -12.50
C TYR A 114 2.88 -6.49 -13.66
N VAL A 115 1.84 -7.28 -13.39
CA VAL A 115 1.01 -7.92 -14.43
C VAL A 115 -0.30 -7.19 -14.61
N ASP A 116 -0.93 -6.79 -13.50
CA ASP A 116 -2.19 -6.05 -13.50
C ASP A 116 -2.07 -4.79 -12.63
N PRO A 117 -1.18 -3.85 -12.98
CA PRO A 117 -1.24 -2.54 -12.36
C PRO A 117 -2.59 -1.95 -12.76
N ASP A 118 -3.53 -1.81 -11.81
CA ASP A 118 -4.83 -1.17 -12.03
C ASP A 118 -4.61 0.18 -12.75
N ASN A 119 -4.67 0.15 -14.08
CA ASN A 119 -4.32 1.31 -14.86
C ASN A 119 -5.52 2.23 -14.76
N VAL A 120 -5.33 3.42 -14.20
CA VAL A 120 -6.40 4.41 -14.00
C VAL A 120 -7.13 4.69 -15.32
N VAL A 121 -6.47 4.54 -16.46
CA VAL A 121 -7.07 4.56 -17.81
C VAL A 121 -8.09 3.43 -17.99
N GLN A 122 -7.72 2.17 -17.73
CA GLN A 122 -8.62 1.02 -17.89
C GLN A 122 -9.85 1.14 -16.99
N VAL A 123 -9.67 1.62 -15.76
CA VAL A 123 -10.79 1.86 -14.84
C VAL A 123 -11.72 2.95 -15.40
N ALA A 124 -11.17 4.06 -15.88
CA ALA A 124 -11.95 5.14 -16.48
C ALA A 124 -12.71 4.68 -17.75
N GLU A 125 -12.06 3.92 -18.62
CA GLU A 125 -12.67 3.32 -19.83
C GLU A 125 -13.81 2.36 -19.46
N LYS A 126 -13.59 1.50 -18.47
CA LYS A 126 -14.62 0.57 -17.99
C LYS A 126 -15.83 1.31 -17.43
N VAL A 127 -15.63 2.39 -16.66
CA VAL A 127 -16.72 3.23 -16.15
C VAL A 127 -17.48 3.88 -17.31
N LEU A 128 -16.77 4.45 -18.29
CA LEU A 128 -17.41 5.06 -19.48
C LEU A 128 -18.25 4.04 -20.25
N GLN A 129 -17.72 2.84 -20.46
CA GLN A 129 -18.43 1.76 -21.15
C GLN A 129 -19.69 1.33 -20.41
N VAL A 130 -19.59 1.08 -19.10
CA VAL A 130 -20.73 0.62 -18.28
C VAL A 130 -21.81 1.69 -18.21
N VAL A 131 -21.45 2.95 -17.99
CA VAL A 131 -22.41 4.06 -17.92
C VAL A 131 -23.09 4.30 -19.28
N SER A 132 -22.36 4.11 -20.38
CA SER A 132 -22.90 4.30 -21.74
C SER A 132 -23.83 3.18 -22.21
N GLN A 133 -24.04 2.13 -21.41
CA GLN A 133 -24.99 1.09 -21.77
C GLN A 133 -26.43 1.62 -21.72
N PRO A 134 -27.29 1.32 -22.71
CA PRO A 134 -28.68 1.75 -22.70
C PRO A 134 -29.41 1.20 -21.47
N ILE A 135 -30.07 2.08 -20.73
CA ILE A 135 -30.95 1.72 -19.61
C ILE A 135 -32.40 1.86 -20.04
N ILE A 136 -33.26 0.97 -19.52
CA ILE A 136 -34.70 1.08 -19.70
C ILE A 136 -35.25 1.90 -18.54
N PHE A 137 -35.80 3.07 -18.86
CA PHE A 137 -36.45 3.95 -17.91
C PHE A 137 -37.86 4.24 -18.44
N GLU A 138 -38.89 3.91 -17.65
CA GLU A 138 -40.31 4.06 -18.04
C GLU A 138 -40.67 3.42 -19.39
N GLY A 139 -40.05 2.27 -19.71
CA GLY A 139 -40.27 1.57 -20.98
C GLY A 139 -39.57 2.21 -22.19
N GLN A 140 -38.84 3.31 -22.00
CA GLN A 140 -38.02 3.96 -23.02
C GLN A 140 -36.54 3.63 -22.85
N LYS A 141 -35.82 3.52 -23.97
CA LYS A 141 -34.36 3.37 -23.95
C LYS A 141 -33.72 4.75 -23.79
N ALA A 142 -33.00 4.94 -22.69
CA ALA A 142 -32.17 6.10 -22.45
C ALA A 142 -30.69 5.73 -22.50
N VAL A 143 -29.87 6.59 -23.08
CA VAL A 143 -28.41 6.47 -23.05
C VAL A 143 -27.88 7.65 -22.26
N VAL A 144 -27.12 7.37 -21.21
CA VAL A 144 -26.43 8.38 -20.42
C VAL A 144 -24.93 8.29 -20.69
N SER A 145 -24.24 9.41 -20.57
CA SER A 145 -22.78 9.47 -20.70
C SER A 145 -22.19 10.13 -19.46
N THR A 146 -20.94 9.83 -19.13
CA THR A 146 -20.24 10.48 -18.02
C THR A 146 -18.96 11.17 -18.48
N SER A 147 -18.50 12.12 -17.69
CA SER A 147 -17.21 12.79 -17.89
C SER A 147 -16.40 12.57 -16.63
N ILE A 148 -15.14 12.17 -16.77
CA ILE A 148 -14.29 11.77 -15.66
C ILE A 148 -13.05 12.67 -15.62
N GLY A 149 -12.75 13.25 -14.46
CA GLY A 149 -11.50 13.95 -14.21
C GLY A 149 -10.62 13.12 -13.29
N ILE A 150 -9.33 13.00 -13.61
CA ILE A 150 -8.40 12.12 -12.91
C ILE A 150 -7.26 12.93 -12.32
N ALA A 151 -7.09 12.85 -10.99
CA ALA A 151 -5.93 13.39 -10.29
C ALA A 151 -5.18 12.27 -9.54
N LEU A 152 -3.85 12.29 -9.59
CA LEU A 152 -2.98 11.28 -9.01
C LEU A 152 -2.24 11.85 -7.80
N PHE A 153 -2.27 11.11 -6.69
CA PHE A 153 -1.42 11.35 -5.53
C PHE A 153 -0.13 10.50 -5.67
N PRO A 154 1.05 11.05 -5.37
CA PRO A 154 1.33 12.44 -5.00
C PRO A 154 1.57 13.36 -6.21
N ASP A 155 1.61 12.82 -7.43
CA ASP A 155 2.10 13.49 -8.64
C ASP A 155 1.47 14.86 -8.91
N HIS A 156 0.17 15.02 -8.67
CA HIS A 156 -0.53 16.29 -8.92
C HIS A 156 -0.62 17.18 -7.67
N SER A 157 -0.77 16.57 -6.48
CA SER A 157 -0.69 17.28 -5.20
C SER A 157 -0.62 16.30 -4.02
N GLU A 158 0.11 16.67 -2.97
CA GLU A 158 0.04 15.99 -1.66
C GLU A 158 -1.19 16.41 -0.82
N ASP A 159 -1.89 17.48 -1.21
CA ASP A 159 -3.07 17.99 -0.51
C ASP A 159 -4.36 17.39 -1.14
N MET A 160 -5.13 16.69 -0.30
CA MET A 160 -6.37 16.03 -0.71
C MET A 160 -7.42 17.03 -1.24
N ASP A 161 -7.56 18.20 -0.60
CA ASP A 161 -8.55 19.19 -1.03
C ASP A 161 -8.14 19.79 -2.39
N LYS A 162 -6.83 19.95 -2.61
CA LYS A 162 -6.29 20.37 -3.89
C LYS A 162 -6.45 19.30 -4.97
N LEU A 163 -6.23 18.02 -4.65
CA LEU A 163 -6.45 16.91 -5.58
C LEU A 163 -7.90 16.85 -6.08
N ILE A 164 -8.87 16.99 -5.18
CA ILE A 164 -10.30 16.97 -5.53
C ILE A 164 -10.62 18.13 -6.49
N LYS A 165 -10.16 19.35 -6.16
CA LYS A 165 -10.35 20.52 -7.04
C LYS A 165 -9.74 20.30 -8.43
N LEU A 166 -8.52 19.77 -8.48
CA LEU A 166 -7.84 19.48 -9.75
C LEU A 166 -8.60 18.41 -10.56
N ALA A 167 -9.10 17.36 -9.93
CA ALA A 167 -9.92 16.33 -10.58
C ALA A 167 -11.22 16.93 -11.13
N ASP A 168 -11.91 17.77 -10.36
CA ASP A 168 -13.12 18.46 -10.81
C ASP A 168 -12.86 19.39 -12.00
N GLU A 169 -11.78 20.16 -11.98
CA GLU A 169 -11.37 21.00 -13.11
C GLU A 169 -11.09 20.17 -14.36
N ALA A 170 -10.41 19.03 -14.22
CA ALA A 170 -10.16 18.11 -15.32
C ALA A 170 -11.47 17.53 -15.89
N MET A 171 -12.43 17.17 -15.03
CA MET A 171 -13.77 16.72 -15.43
C MET A 171 -14.53 17.80 -16.20
N TYR A 172 -14.53 19.05 -15.72
CA TYR A 172 -15.18 20.16 -16.41
C TYR A 172 -14.57 20.42 -17.79
N LYS A 173 -13.24 20.27 -17.94
CA LYS A 173 -12.60 20.34 -19.25
C LYS A 173 -13.12 19.26 -20.21
N VAL A 174 -13.39 18.03 -19.74
CA VAL A 174 -14.04 16.99 -20.56
C VAL A 174 -15.46 17.40 -20.94
N LYS A 175 -16.25 17.94 -20.01
CA LYS A 175 -17.62 18.39 -20.29
C LYS A 175 -17.68 19.45 -21.40
N ASN A 176 -16.67 20.30 -21.48
CA ASN A 176 -16.57 21.38 -22.47
C ASN A 176 -15.92 20.95 -23.79
N SER A 177 -15.33 19.75 -23.87
CA SER A 177 -14.58 19.26 -25.06
C SER A 177 -15.26 18.11 -25.81
N GLY A 178 -16.57 17.94 -25.62
CA GLY A 178 -17.38 16.93 -26.33
C GLY A 178 -18.06 15.89 -25.42
N LYS A 179 -17.79 15.92 -24.10
CA LYS A 179 -18.32 14.99 -23.09
C LYS A 179 -17.89 13.54 -23.35
N ASN A 180 -18.45 12.59 -22.59
CA ASN A 180 -18.23 11.15 -22.74
C ASN A 180 -16.75 10.72 -22.84
N GLY A 181 -15.95 11.08 -21.83
CA GLY A 181 -14.52 10.81 -21.85
C GLY A 181 -13.87 11.00 -20.49
N PHE A 182 -12.56 10.86 -20.45
CA PHE A 182 -11.76 11.13 -19.27
C PHE A 182 -10.57 12.04 -19.59
N ARG A 183 -10.04 12.72 -18.57
CA ARG A 183 -8.82 13.53 -18.69
C ARG A 183 -8.04 13.53 -17.39
N PHE A 184 -6.72 13.36 -17.49
CA PHE A 184 -5.81 13.62 -16.39
C PHE A 184 -5.63 15.14 -16.20
N VAL A 185 -5.42 15.55 -14.96
CA VAL A 185 -4.94 16.89 -14.66
C VAL A 185 -3.65 17.11 -15.44
N ASN A 186 -3.61 18.17 -16.25
CA ASN A 186 -2.40 18.55 -16.95
C ASN A 186 -1.75 19.66 -16.12
N ILE A 187 -0.64 19.36 -15.46
CA ILE A 187 0.14 20.39 -14.79
C ILE A 187 0.97 21.08 -15.87
N MET A 188 0.44 22.15 -16.45
CA MET A 188 1.32 23.11 -17.12
C MET A 188 2.10 23.79 -16.01
N THR A 189 3.40 23.49 -15.94
CA THR A 189 4.36 24.27 -15.16
C THR A 189 4.30 25.71 -15.67
N GLU A 190 3.73 26.60 -14.86
CA GLU A 190 4.04 28.04 -14.94
C GLU A 190 5.46 28.29 -14.41
#